data_AF-A0A5N6WYF2-F1
#
_entry.id   AF-A0A5N6WYF2-F1
#
_cell.length_a   1.000
_cell.length_b   1.000
_cell.length_c   1.000
_cell.angle_alpha   90.00
_cell.angle_beta   90.00
_cell.angle_gamma   90.00
#
_symmetry.space_group_name_H-M   'P 1'
#
loop_
_entity.id
_entity.type
_entity.pdbx_description
1 polymer ?
#
loop_
_entity_poly.entity_id
_entity_poly.type
_entity_poly.pdbx_seq_one_letter_code
_entity_poly.pdbx_strand_id
1 'polypeptide(L)'
;MKRHRDSQQTSLPHTQPTIEVNNVPKLSSLDAPVSPPRKRSTTKAAHSNCAPSNLNCSDQETGATFNKEHLNLAAIEAGQVEVTDHLSIFSSRLSHSARPAVSQSPRLQIPDWVSLYQRNQSPEGRHFVIHQHDHPIAGPHYDLRLQFSDSSSVSWSIMYGLPGNPNSRRLNRNATETRVHCLWNHLIETASPRTGSMIIWDTGEYEILPYQPEQTQPETDDSHSDISSDTSISTVDSKTDSEKLHQAFQNRKIRLRLHGTKLPQNYTIILRLDKNIDFRRNPTTPRKRRRRTIPNLKRGPSTSSSDSSPPPSKSDSTGTPAPGVSDQTLSASETPGREHSDEEDDIDEHIRANNAYPGAVNSIGSVHQRRWFVTLDRVNSGFVAEAGSGPGRKRWVRKWDPGTGRLLGFEPFYVRGPEVESSVVTRRLGRDVLKDEGVEGFVPRRGWRAVLE
;
A
#
# COMPACT_ATOMS: atom_id res chain seq x y z
N MET A 1 3.46 77.24 -37.39
CA MET A 1 3.68 76.76 -36.01
C MET A 1 3.11 75.34 -35.89
N LYS A 2 3.97 74.42 -35.41
CA LYS A 2 3.79 72.99 -35.05
C LYS A 2 3.02 72.05 -35.99
N ARG A 3 3.81 71.23 -36.71
CA ARG A 3 3.48 70.00 -37.42
C ARG A 3 3.73 68.77 -36.51
N HIS A 4 2.94 67.72 -36.64
CA HIS A 4 3.28 66.32 -36.27
C HIS A 4 2.76 65.47 -37.44
N ARG A 5 3.57 64.89 -38.34
CA ARG A 5 4.68 63.92 -38.28
C ARG A 5 4.16 62.47 -38.36
N ASP A 6 3.93 62.04 -39.60
CA ASP A 6 4.03 60.65 -40.04
C ASP A 6 5.44 60.11 -39.77
N SER A 7 5.55 58.83 -39.44
CA SER A 7 6.81 58.09 -39.47
C SER A 7 6.54 56.65 -39.86
N GLN A 8 7.07 56.34 -41.05
CA GLN A 8 7.06 55.08 -41.74
C GLN A 8 7.80 53.99 -40.97
N GLN A 9 7.33 52.76 -41.17
CA GLN A 9 7.89 51.51 -40.68
C GLN A 9 9.02 51.06 -41.62
N THR A 10 10.25 51.07 -41.12
CA THR A 10 11.44 50.51 -41.78
C THR A 10 11.69 49.09 -41.32
N SER A 11 11.91 48.21 -42.28
CA SER A 11 12.37 46.82 -42.16
C SER A 11 13.87 46.75 -41.87
N LEU A 12 14.30 45.64 -41.23
CA LEU A 12 15.46 44.77 -41.57
C LEU A 12 15.68 43.69 -40.47
N PRO A 13 16.41 42.59 -40.75
CA PRO A 13 16.10 41.24 -40.32
C PRO A 13 16.83 40.80 -39.04
N HIS A 14 16.27 39.82 -38.33
CA HIS A 14 16.98 39.16 -37.23
C HIS A 14 17.09 37.65 -37.44
N THR A 15 18.35 37.24 -37.50
CA THR A 15 18.91 35.92 -37.72
C THR A 15 18.56 34.99 -36.54
N GLN A 16 17.99 33.82 -36.82
CA GLN A 16 17.84 32.75 -35.83
C GLN A 16 19.15 31.95 -35.73
N PRO A 17 19.70 31.70 -34.53
CA PRO A 17 20.73 30.69 -34.35
C PRO A 17 20.08 29.31 -34.20
N THR A 18 20.49 28.40 -35.08
CA THR A 18 20.27 26.95 -35.03
C THR A 18 20.98 26.40 -33.80
N ILE A 19 20.22 25.84 -32.84
CA ILE A 19 20.80 25.09 -31.70
C ILE A 19 20.73 23.61 -32.03
N GLU A 20 21.92 23.01 -32.05
CA GLU A 20 22.20 21.59 -32.27
C GLU A 20 21.48 20.71 -31.25
N VAL A 21 20.80 19.67 -31.77
CA VAL A 21 20.19 18.59 -30.98
C VAL A 21 21.31 17.63 -30.57
N ASN A 22 21.93 17.88 -29.42
CA ASN A 22 22.88 16.95 -28.81
C ASN A 22 22.23 16.21 -27.63
N ASN A 23 22.11 14.89 -27.82
CA ASN A 23 22.06 13.81 -26.82
C ASN A 23 21.17 14.02 -25.58
N VAL A 24 19.87 13.72 -25.74
CA VAL A 24 19.03 13.32 -24.61
C VAL A 24 19.56 11.99 -24.06
N PRO A 25 19.88 11.88 -22.76
CA PRO A 25 20.26 10.60 -22.18
C PRO A 25 19.08 9.64 -22.31
N LYS A 26 19.30 8.49 -22.96
CA LYS A 26 18.37 7.36 -22.93
C LYS A 26 18.14 6.97 -21.46
N LEU A 27 17.01 7.37 -20.91
CA LEU A 27 16.47 6.81 -19.66
C LEU A 27 16.31 5.31 -19.89
N SER A 28 17.12 4.51 -19.20
CA SER A 28 17.05 3.05 -19.28
C SER A 28 15.66 2.59 -18.86
N SER A 29 15.03 1.76 -19.69
CA SER A 29 13.70 1.20 -19.46
C SER A 29 13.60 0.52 -18.09
N LEU A 30 12.63 0.97 -17.30
CA LEU A 30 12.26 0.40 -16.00
C LEU A 30 11.36 -0.83 -16.19
N ASP A 31 11.94 -1.95 -16.61
CA ASP A 31 11.30 -3.29 -16.58
C ASP A 31 11.22 -3.89 -15.15
N ALA A 32 11.04 -3.05 -14.12
CA ALA A 32 11.09 -3.48 -12.73
C ALA A 32 9.66 -3.81 -12.20
N PRO A 33 9.43 -5.03 -11.69
CA PRO A 33 8.10 -5.49 -11.29
C PRO A 33 7.50 -4.70 -10.11
N VAL A 34 6.18 -4.49 -10.22
CA VAL A 34 5.22 -4.00 -9.23
C VAL A 34 5.37 -4.78 -7.92
N SER A 35 5.44 -4.07 -6.79
CA SER A 35 5.71 -4.63 -5.46
C SER A 35 4.78 -5.79 -5.04
N PRO A 36 5.24 -6.72 -4.16
CA PRO A 36 6.50 -6.66 -3.39
C PRO A 36 7.40 -7.94 -3.50
N PRO A 37 8.56 -7.96 -2.82
CA PRO A 37 9.92 -7.58 -3.26
C PRO A 37 10.74 -8.73 -3.90
N ARG A 38 11.83 -8.40 -4.61
CA ARG A 38 12.89 -9.36 -4.98
C ARG A 38 13.59 -9.92 -3.72
N LYS A 39 13.69 -11.24 -3.60
CA LYS A 39 14.67 -11.88 -2.71
C LYS A 39 16.05 -11.85 -3.37
N ARG A 40 17.10 -11.54 -2.59
CA ARG A 40 18.51 -11.61 -3.02
C ARG A 40 18.78 -12.97 -3.69
N SER A 41 19.14 -12.96 -4.97
CA SER A 41 19.63 -14.17 -5.64
C SER A 41 21.01 -14.51 -5.08
N THR A 42 21.15 -15.71 -4.55
CA THR A 42 22.46 -16.33 -4.32
C THR A 42 23.14 -16.54 -5.66
N THR A 43 24.33 -15.97 -5.83
CA THR A 43 25.25 -16.24 -6.92
C THR A 43 25.58 -17.73 -6.97
N LYS A 44 25.27 -18.38 -8.10
CA LYS A 44 26.04 -19.51 -8.61
C LYS A 44 26.12 -19.43 -10.12
N ALA A 45 27.35 -19.58 -10.59
CA ALA A 45 27.80 -19.35 -11.94
C ALA A 45 27.58 -20.55 -12.86
N ALA A 46 27.49 -20.19 -14.14
CA ALA A 46 28.20 -20.78 -15.28
C ALA A 46 27.43 -21.73 -16.24
N HIS A 47 27.55 -21.32 -17.51
CA HIS A 47 27.56 -22.06 -18.77
C HIS A 47 26.22 -22.50 -19.41
N SER A 48 25.84 -21.82 -20.49
CA SER A 48 26.06 -22.35 -21.85
C SER A 48 25.73 -21.31 -22.93
N ASN A 49 26.62 -21.20 -23.91
CA ASN A 49 26.57 -20.36 -25.09
C ASN A 49 25.38 -20.70 -26.01
N CYS A 50 24.76 -19.68 -26.63
CA CYS A 50 24.35 -19.74 -28.03
C CYS A 50 24.16 -18.31 -28.59
N ALA A 51 24.82 -18.05 -29.71
CA ALA A 51 24.89 -16.76 -30.41
C ALA A 51 23.57 -16.38 -31.10
N PRO A 52 23.34 -15.09 -31.43
CA PRO A 52 22.12 -14.62 -32.06
C PRO A 52 22.21 -14.72 -33.58
N SER A 53 21.18 -15.26 -34.22
CA SER A 53 20.97 -15.15 -35.66
C SER A 53 20.26 -13.83 -35.98
N ASN A 54 21.01 -12.94 -36.64
CA ASN A 54 20.50 -11.75 -37.32
C ASN A 54 19.44 -12.14 -38.36
N LEU A 55 18.25 -11.54 -38.27
CA LEU A 55 17.35 -11.38 -39.41
C LEU A 55 16.82 -9.94 -39.40
N ASN A 56 17.37 -9.14 -40.31
CA ASN A 56 16.75 -7.91 -40.78
C ASN A 56 15.46 -8.26 -41.53
N CYS A 57 14.37 -7.54 -41.27
CA CYS A 57 13.29 -7.43 -42.24
C CYS A 57 12.62 -6.04 -42.11
N SER A 58 13.06 -5.17 -43.02
CA SER A 58 12.38 -4.03 -43.66
C SER A 58 11.28 -3.26 -42.93
N ASP A 59 11.55 -1.96 -42.78
CA ASP A 59 10.57 -0.88 -42.73
C ASP A 59 9.56 -1.00 -43.89
N GLN A 60 8.28 -1.12 -43.54
CA GLN A 60 7.19 -0.64 -44.38
C GLN A 60 6.21 0.12 -43.50
N GLU A 61 6.29 1.44 -43.61
CA GLU A 61 5.20 2.37 -43.31
C GLU A 61 3.95 1.92 -44.07
N THR A 62 3.01 1.33 -43.37
CA THR A 62 1.63 1.25 -43.81
C THR A 62 0.74 1.61 -42.64
N GLY A 63 -0.07 2.66 -42.82
CA GLY A 63 -1.01 3.16 -41.82
C GLY A 63 -1.95 2.03 -41.38
N ALA A 64 -1.70 1.49 -40.20
CA ALA A 64 -2.56 0.50 -39.58
C ALA A 64 -3.69 1.22 -38.86
N THR A 65 -4.87 1.17 -39.48
CA THR A 65 -6.16 1.29 -38.83
C THR A 65 -6.14 0.44 -37.55
N PHE A 66 -6.07 1.07 -36.39
CA PHE A 66 -6.13 0.40 -35.08
C PHE A 66 -7.50 -0.28 -34.96
N ASN A 67 -7.58 -1.57 -35.30
CA ASN A 67 -8.73 -2.39 -34.98
C ASN A 67 -8.86 -2.43 -33.46
N LYS A 68 -9.89 -1.78 -32.93
CA LYS A 68 -10.29 -1.71 -31.50
C LYS A 68 -10.64 -3.07 -30.88
N GLU A 69 -10.40 -4.18 -31.59
CA GLU A 69 -10.72 -5.52 -31.13
C GLU A 69 -9.62 -6.01 -30.19
N HIS A 70 -9.91 -5.96 -28.89
CA HIS A 70 -9.14 -6.52 -27.78
C HIS A 70 -7.81 -5.81 -27.41
N LEU A 71 -7.91 -4.57 -26.96
CA LEU A 71 -6.87 -4.00 -26.08
C LEU A 71 -6.79 -4.84 -24.79
N ASN A 72 -5.61 -5.40 -24.52
CA ASN A 72 -5.34 -6.20 -23.33
C ASN A 72 -5.21 -5.28 -22.10
N LEU A 73 -6.16 -5.34 -21.16
CA LEU A 73 -6.17 -4.51 -19.96
C LEU A 73 -4.94 -4.74 -19.07
N ALA A 74 -4.41 -5.96 -19.03
CA ALA A 74 -3.20 -6.28 -18.27
C ALA A 74 -1.95 -5.62 -18.87
N ALA A 75 -1.90 -5.43 -20.19
CA ALA A 75 -0.80 -4.72 -20.83
C ALA A 75 -0.83 -3.21 -20.52
N ILE A 76 -2.03 -2.63 -20.41
CA ILE A 76 -2.21 -1.23 -19.95
C ILE A 76 -1.80 -1.11 -18.48
N GLU A 77 -2.25 -2.02 -17.61
CA GLU A 77 -1.87 -2.05 -16.19
C GLU A 77 -0.36 -2.19 -16.00
N ALA A 78 0.31 -3.01 -16.81
CA ALA A 78 1.75 -3.19 -16.78
C ALA A 78 2.55 -2.03 -17.40
N GLY A 79 1.87 -0.99 -17.95
CA GLY A 79 2.53 0.13 -18.62
C GLY A 79 3.18 -0.24 -19.96
N GLN A 80 2.78 -1.36 -20.57
CA GLN A 80 3.31 -1.84 -21.86
C GLN A 80 2.62 -1.15 -23.05
N VAL A 81 1.44 -0.57 -22.83
CA VAL A 81 0.67 0.18 -23.82
C VAL A 81 0.32 1.52 -23.23
N GLU A 82 0.70 2.60 -23.90
CA GLU A 82 0.30 3.96 -23.53
C GLU A 82 -1.10 4.26 -24.05
N VAL A 83 -1.94 4.80 -23.18
CA VAL A 83 -3.35 5.06 -23.44
C VAL A 83 -3.68 6.45 -22.92
N THR A 84 -4.46 7.21 -23.68
CA THR A 84 -4.96 8.51 -23.25
C THR A 84 -6.31 8.40 -22.55
N ASP A 85 -7.26 7.67 -23.16
CA ASP A 85 -8.63 7.52 -22.65
C ASP A 85 -8.83 6.18 -21.90
N HIS A 86 -8.26 6.10 -20.71
CA HIS A 86 -8.41 4.94 -19.82
C HIS A 86 -9.90 4.68 -19.50
N LEU A 87 -10.66 5.73 -19.22
CA LEU A 87 -12.05 5.62 -18.76
C LEU A 87 -12.94 4.95 -19.80
N SER A 88 -12.88 5.36 -21.07
CA SER A 88 -13.68 4.73 -22.12
C SER A 88 -13.29 3.28 -22.38
N ILE A 89 -11.99 2.95 -22.30
CA ILE A 89 -11.51 1.57 -22.50
C ILE A 89 -11.99 0.65 -21.38
N PHE A 90 -11.74 1.03 -20.12
CA PHE A 90 -12.14 0.23 -18.98
C PHE A 90 -13.68 0.13 -18.88
N SER A 91 -14.42 1.24 -19.01
CA SER A 91 -15.89 1.18 -18.94
C SER A 91 -16.52 0.34 -20.06
N SER A 92 -16.01 0.44 -21.28
CA SER A 92 -16.42 -0.45 -22.38
C SER A 92 -16.12 -1.91 -22.03
N ARG A 93 -14.89 -2.24 -21.64
CA ARG A 93 -14.50 -3.64 -21.38
C ARG A 93 -15.26 -4.26 -20.20
N LEU A 94 -15.45 -3.50 -19.13
CA LEU A 94 -16.17 -3.96 -17.94
C LEU A 94 -17.66 -4.11 -18.19
N SER A 95 -18.27 -3.27 -19.04
CA SER A 95 -19.68 -3.43 -19.41
C SER A 95 -19.95 -4.75 -20.15
N HIS A 96 -19.08 -5.15 -21.07
CA HIS A 96 -19.17 -6.43 -21.78
C HIS A 96 -18.93 -7.65 -20.87
N SER A 97 -18.14 -7.48 -19.81
CA SER A 97 -17.76 -8.58 -18.92
C SER A 97 -18.66 -8.70 -17.68
N ALA A 98 -19.58 -7.77 -17.47
CA ALA A 98 -20.39 -7.73 -16.26
C ALA A 98 -21.38 -8.91 -16.19
N ARG A 99 -21.48 -9.54 -15.01
CA ARG A 99 -22.42 -10.63 -14.75
C ARG A 99 -23.82 -10.08 -14.40
N PRO A 100 -24.89 -10.87 -14.60
CA PRO A 100 -26.25 -10.46 -14.24
C PRO A 100 -26.37 -10.08 -12.76
N ALA A 101 -27.27 -9.14 -12.47
CA ALA A 101 -27.55 -8.76 -11.08
C ALA A 101 -28.27 -9.91 -10.36
N VAL A 102 -27.66 -10.43 -9.29
CA VAL A 102 -28.33 -11.31 -8.32
C VAL A 102 -28.85 -10.44 -7.18
N SER A 103 -30.09 -10.67 -6.77
CA SER A 103 -30.95 -9.78 -5.96
C SER A 103 -30.48 -9.42 -4.55
N GLN A 104 -29.29 -9.84 -4.10
CA GLN A 104 -28.88 -9.74 -2.69
C GLN A 104 -27.52 -9.11 -2.43
N SER A 105 -26.92 -8.43 -3.42
CA SER A 105 -25.61 -7.81 -3.21
C SER A 105 -25.60 -6.38 -3.74
N PRO A 106 -24.82 -5.46 -3.15
CA PRO A 106 -24.64 -4.12 -3.70
C PRO A 106 -23.99 -4.17 -5.08
N ARG A 107 -24.46 -3.36 -6.03
CA ARG A 107 -23.85 -3.16 -7.36
C ARG A 107 -23.85 -1.69 -7.70
N LEU A 108 -22.72 -1.17 -8.14
CA LEU A 108 -22.62 0.13 -8.78
C LEU A 108 -22.79 -0.07 -10.28
N GLN A 109 -23.80 0.56 -10.89
CA GLN A 109 -23.99 0.44 -12.34
C GLN A 109 -22.84 1.13 -13.07
N ILE A 110 -22.49 0.63 -14.26
CA ILE A 110 -21.37 1.18 -15.05
C ILE A 110 -21.53 2.70 -15.27
N PRO A 111 -22.71 3.26 -15.62
CA PRO A 111 -22.87 4.70 -15.76
C PRO A 111 -22.62 5.48 -14.45
N ASP A 112 -23.10 4.97 -13.32
CA ASP A 112 -22.91 5.59 -12.01
C ASP A 112 -21.44 5.55 -11.57
N TRP A 113 -20.75 4.45 -11.88
CA TRP A 113 -19.32 4.28 -11.64
C TRP A 113 -18.48 5.23 -12.50
N VAL A 114 -18.82 5.38 -13.78
CA VAL A 114 -18.19 6.36 -14.68
C VAL A 114 -18.41 7.78 -14.16
N SER A 115 -19.63 8.13 -13.77
CA SER A 115 -19.96 9.44 -13.20
C SER A 115 -19.20 9.72 -11.90
N LEU A 116 -19.10 8.71 -11.01
CA LEU A 116 -18.30 8.79 -9.78
C LEU A 116 -16.83 9.08 -10.07
N TYR A 117 -16.24 8.41 -11.04
CA TYR A 117 -14.85 8.66 -11.41
C TYR A 117 -14.68 10.07 -11.99
N GLN A 118 -15.50 10.46 -12.98
CA GLN A 118 -15.42 11.75 -13.67
C GLN A 118 -15.56 12.94 -12.73
N ARG A 119 -16.53 12.93 -11.82
CA ARG A 119 -16.73 14.05 -10.89
C ARG A 119 -15.59 14.23 -9.88
N ASN A 120 -14.77 13.20 -9.70
CA ASN A 120 -13.59 13.25 -8.85
C ASN A 120 -12.30 13.51 -9.65
N GLN A 121 -12.36 13.71 -10.98
CA GLN A 121 -11.19 14.15 -11.77
C GLN A 121 -10.91 15.65 -11.55
N SER A 122 -10.63 16.01 -10.30
CA SER A 122 -10.29 17.36 -9.87
C SER A 122 -9.22 17.32 -8.78
N PRO A 123 -8.49 18.42 -8.53
CA PRO A 123 -7.49 18.49 -7.46
C PRO A 123 -8.06 18.21 -6.06
N GLU A 124 -9.35 18.49 -5.86
CA GLU A 124 -10.09 18.30 -4.62
C GLU A 124 -10.83 16.95 -4.57
N GLY A 125 -10.62 16.10 -5.58
CA GLY A 125 -11.25 14.79 -5.67
C GLY A 125 -10.95 13.92 -4.46
N ARG A 126 -11.95 13.16 -4.05
CA ARG A 126 -11.92 12.30 -2.85
C ARG A 126 -12.34 10.87 -3.18
N HIS A 127 -12.04 10.43 -4.41
CA HIS A 127 -12.33 9.07 -4.83
C HIS A 127 -11.48 8.08 -4.05
N PHE A 128 -12.09 6.99 -3.59
CA PHE A 128 -11.35 5.82 -3.12
C PHE A 128 -11.74 4.59 -3.90
N VAL A 129 -10.80 3.65 -3.95
CA VAL A 129 -11.04 2.29 -4.42
C VAL A 129 -10.43 1.31 -3.43
N ILE A 130 -11.10 0.17 -3.25
CA ILE A 130 -10.53 -0.99 -2.60
C ILE A 130 -10.45 -2.08 -3.66
N HIS A 131 -9.24 -2.43 -4.07
CA HIS A 131 -9.04 -3.60 -4.92
C HIS A 131 -8.84 -4.83 -4.05
N GLN A 132 -9.47 -5.94 -4.42
CA GLN A 132 -8.98 -7.25 -3.98
C GLN A 132 -7.94 -7.70 -5.00
N HIS A 133 -6.74 -8.06 -4.52
CA HIS A 133 -5.64 -8.51 -5.34
C HIS A 133 -5.19 -9.90 -4.90
N ASP A 134 -5.41 -10.91 -5.75
CA ASP A 134 -4.89 -12.27 -5.55
C ASP A 134 -3.57 -12.44 -6.33
N HIS A 135 -2.49 -11.95 -5.72
CA HIS A 135 -1.16 -11.95 -6.33
C HIS A 135 -0.45 -13.30 -6.11
N PRO A 136 0.23 -13.89 -7.12
CA PRO A 136 0.82 -15.24 -6.99
C PRO A 136 1.90 -15.35 -5.90
N ILE A 137 2.70 -14.29 -5.71
CA ILE A 137 3.77 -14.23 -4.70
C ILE A 137 3.30 -13.69 -3.33
N ALA A 138 2.63 -12.53 -3.30
CA ALA A 138 2.16 -11.92 -2.05
C ALA A 138 0.93 -12.62 -1.47
N GLY A 139 0.14 -13.30 -2.30
CA GLY A 139 -1.14 -13.87 -1.95
C GLY A 139 -2.27 -12.84 -1.86
N PRO A 140 -3.47 -13.27 -1.47
CA PRO A 140 -4.63 -12.41 -1.38
C PRO A 140 -4.44 -11.25 -0.39
N HIS A 141 -4.73 -10.03 -0.85
CA HIS A 141 -4.74 -8.82 -0.04
C HIS A 141 -5.71 -7.78 -0.63
N TYR A 142 -5.91 -6.68 0.09
CA TYR A 142 -6.84 -5.62 -0.31
C TYR A 142 -6.12 -4.28 -0.34
N ASP A 143 -6.01 -3.69 -1.52
CA ASP A 143 -5.39 -2.40 -1.71
C ASP A 143 -6.42 -1.29 -1.51
N LEU A 144 -6.34 -0.58 -0.39
CA LEU A 144 -7.05 0.68 -0.21
C LEU A 144 -6.25 1.78 -0.91
N ARG A 145 -6.87 2.52 -1.83
CA ARG A 145 -6.26 3.68 -2.50
C ARG A 145 -7.14 4.90 -2.32
N LEU A 146 -6.54 6.00 -1.88
CA LEU A 146 -7.21 7.28 -1.63
C LEU A 146 -6.62 8.32 -2.56
N GLN A 147 -7.46 8.93 -3.39
CA GLN A 147 -7.07 10.07 -4.19
C GLN A 147 -6.65 11.23 -3.29
N PHE A 148 -5.52 11.87 -3.58
CA PHE A 148 -5.10 13.11 -2.89
C PHE A 148 -4.76 14.24 -3.87
N SER A 149 -4.82 13.98 -5.17
CA SER A 149 -4.71 15.01 -6.21
C SER A 149 -5.56 14.63 -7.42
N ASP A 150 -5.59 15.49 -8.44
CA ASP A 150 -6.25 15.24 -9.73
C ASP A 150 -5.75 13.97 -10.46
N SER A 151 -4.53 13.54 -10.15
CA SER A 151 -3.77 12.54 -10.89
C SER A 151 -3.27 11.39 -10.03
N SER A 152 -3.27 11.53 -8.70
CA SER A 152 -2.52 10.64 -7.81
C SER A 152 -3.30 10.16 -6.60
N SER A 153 -2.94 8.95 -6.16
CA SER A 153 -3.56 8.25 -5.03
C SER A 153 -2.50 7.59 -4.15
N VAL A 154 -2.68 7.73 -2.84
CA VAL A 154 -1.87 7.04 -1.83
C VAL A 154 -2.49 5.69 -1.54
N SER A 155 -1.69 4.66 -1.28
CA SER A 155 -2.20 3.30 -1.21
C SER A 155 -1.59 2.47 -0.08
N TRP A 156 -2.40 1.56 0.45
CA TRP A 156 -2.01 0.56 1.43
C TRP A 156 -2.54 -0.82 1.05
N SER A 157 -1.65 -1.81 1.10
CA SER A 157 -1.98 -3.23 1.01
C SER A 157 -2.38 -3.76 2.39
N ILE A 158 -3.67 -4.05 2.58
CA ILE A 158 -4.26 -4.52 3.83
C ILE A 158 -4.36 -6.05 3.81
N MET A 159 -3.54 -6.69 4.64
CA MET A 159 -3.58 -8.14 4.77
C MET A 159 -4.88 -8.57 5.48
N TYR A 160 -5.54 -9.58 4.92
CA TYR A 160 -6.80 -10.15 5.42
C TYR A 160 -8.05 -9.25 5.33
N GLY A 161 -7.97 -8.15 4.58
CA GLY A 161 -9.10 -7.28 4.32
C GLY A 161 -9.47 -6.34 5.46
N LEU A 162 -10.48 -5.51 5.21
CA LEU A 162 -10.93 -4.47 6.13
C LEU A 162 -11.64 -5.03 7.38
N PRO A 163 -11.52 -4.35 8.55
CA PRO A 163 -12.16 -4.79 9.79
C PRO A 163 -13.67 -4.50 9.82
N GLY A 164 -14.51 -5.53 9.76
CA GLY A 164 -15.97 -5.37 9.77
C GLY A 164 -16.71 -5.83 11.04
N ASN A 165 -16.03 -6.47 12.01
CA ASN A 165 -16.65 -6.91 13.26
C ASN A 165 -16.17 -6.03 14.44
N PRO A 166 -17.07 -5.25 15.10
CA PRO A 166 -16.69 -4.37 16.21
C PRO A 166 -16.17 -5.12 17.44
N ASN A 167 -16.51 -6.40 17.57
CA ASN A 167 -16.12 -7.28 18.66
C ASN A 167 -15.08 -8.35 18.24
N SER A 168 -14.41 -8.18 17.10
CA SER A 168 -13.40 -9.13 16.62
C SER A 168 -12.30 -9.36 17.65
N ARG A 169 -11.81 -10.60 17.76
CA ARG A 169 -10.60 -10.89 18.56
C ARG A 169 -9.34 -10.28 17.97
N ARG A 170 -9.31 -10.00 16.67
CA ARG A 170 -8.19 -9.40 15.94
C ARG A 170 -8.55 -7.99 15.50
N LEU A 171 -8.40 -7.05 16.42
CA LEU A 171 -8.82 -5.65 16.23
C LEU A 171 -8.01 -4.89 15.17
N ASN A 172 -6.71 -5.16 15.10
CA ASN A 172 -5.81 -4.50 14.17
C ASN A 172 -5.64 -5.36 12.90
N ARG A 173 -5.61 -4.71 11.74
CA ARG A 173 -5.12 -5.28 10.49
C ARG A 173 -3.77 -4.64 10.16
N ASN A 174 -2.81 -5.45 9.75
CA ASN A 174 -1.57 -4.91 9.20
C ASN A 174 -1.86 -4.35 7.82
N ALA A 175 -1.38 -3.14 7.56
CA ALA A 175 -1.41 -2.50 6.26
C ALA A 175 0.01 -2.08 5.89
N THR A 176 0.41 -2.29 4.65
CA THR A 176 1.72 -1.89 4.14
C THR A 176 1.51 -0.81 3.10
N GLU A 177 2.06 0.37 3.34
CA GLU A 177 2.08 1.47 2.39
C GLU A 177 2.74 1.00 1.08
N THR A 178 2.13 1.30 -0.06
CA THR A 178 2.64 0.94 -1.38
C THR A 178 3.13 2.20 -2.10
N ARG A 179 3.44 2.09 -3.40
CA ARG A 179 3.83 3.27 -4.20
C ARG A 179 2.61 4.15 -4.46
N VAL A 180 2.84 5.43 -4.72
CA VAL A 180 1.77 6.32 -5.20
C VAL A 180 1.30 5.85 -6.58
N HIS A 181 -0.01 5.68 -6.74
CA HIS A 181 -0.64 5.23 -7.97
C HIS A 181 -1.33 6.38 -8.70
N CYS A 182 -1.35 6.33 -10.02
CA CYS A 182 -2.15 7.25 -10.84
C CYS A 182 -3.65 7.03 -10.57
N LEU A 183 -4.47 8.08 -10.65
CA LEU A 183 -5.91 8.01 -10.40
C LEU A 183 -6.61 6.98 -11.30
N TRP A 184 -6.19 6.86 -12.56
CA TRP A 184 -6.77 5.88 -13.49
C TRP A 184 -6.58 4.44 -13.04
N ASN A 185 -5.62 4.14 -12.15
CA ASN A 185 -5.49 2.81 -11.55
C ASN A 185 -6.72 2.42 -10.71
N HIS A 186 -7.60 3.37 -10.35
CA HIS A 186 -8.88 3.08 -9.70
C HIS A 186 -9.87 2.37 -10.63
N LEU A 187 -9.59 2.34 -11.94
CA LEU A 187 -10.46 1.73 -12.94
C LEU A 187 -10.16 0.25 -13.20
N ILE A 188 -9.06 -0.26 -12.64
CA ILE A 188 -8.49 -1.53 -13.10
C ILE A 188 -9.25 -2.71 -12.50
N GLU A 189 -9.76 -3.54 -13.40
CA GLU A 189 -10.17 -4.90 -13.09
C GLU A 189 -9.67 -5.81 -14.22
N THR A 190 -8.59 -6.53 -13.94
CA THR A 190 -7.87 -7.35 -14.92
C THR A 190 -7.11 -8.47 -14.22
N ALA A 191 -6.50 -9.35 -14.99
CA ALA A 191 -5.64 -10.40 -14.49
C ALA A 191 -4.48 -10.70 -15.44
N SER A 192 -3.35 -11.13 -14.88
CA SER A 192 -2.24 -11.66 -15.67
C SER A 192 -1.55 -12.82 -14.93
N PRO A 193 -0.73 -13.65 -15.60
CA PRO A 193 0.07 -14.66 -14.93
C PRO A 193 1.06 -14.07 -13.90
N ARG A 194 1.52 -12.83 -14.10
CA ARG A 194 2.52 -12.17 -13.26
C ARG A 194 1.90 -11.48 -12.04
N THR A 195 0.79 -10.77 -12.26
CA THR A 195 0.13 -9.95 -11.24
C THR A 195 -1.01 -10.68 -10.55
N GLY A 196 -1.54 -11.77 -11.13
CA GLY A 196 -2.72 -12.46 -10.61
C GLY A 196 -4.01 -11.67 -10.89
N SER A 197 -5.08 -11.97 -10.16
CA SER A 197 -6.38 -11.32 -10.39
C SER A 197 -6.55 -10.06 -9.55
N MET A 198 -7.07 -8.98 -10.15
CA MET A 198 -7.45 -7.76 -9.45
C MET A 198 -8.89 -7.38 -9.76
N ILE A 199 -9.70 -7.16 -8.72
CA ILE A 199 -11.11 -6.74 -8.84
C ILE A 199 -11.40 -5.51 -7.99
N ILE A 200 -12.36 -4.68 -8.44
CA ILE A 200 -12.88 -3.53 -7.68
C ILE A 200 -13.81 -4.05 -6.58
N TRP A 201 -13.27 -4.34 -5.41
CA TRP A 201 -14.02 -4.91 -4.28
C TRP A 201 -15.01 -3.91 -3.67
N ASP A 202 -14.63 -2.63 -3.59
CA ASP A 202 -15.51 -1.51 -3.29
C ASP A 202 -14.93 -0.20 -3.85
N THR A 203 -15.77 0.81 -4.03
CA THR A 203 -15.36 2.12 -4.55
C THR A 203 -16.38 3.17 -4.14
N GLY A 204 -15.95 4.43 -4.02
CA GLY A 204 -16.80 5.52 -3.57
C GLY A 204 -16.03 6.79 -3.24
N GLU A 205 -16.57 7.59 -2.35
CA GLU A 205 -15.92 8.81 -1.84
C GLU A 205 -15.53 8.66 -0.38
N TYR A 206 -14.46 9.33 0.04
CA TYR A 206 -14.01 9.30 1.43
C TYR A 206 -14.17 10.66 2.11
N GLU A 207 -14.33 10.65 3.43
CA GLU A 207 -14.35 11.84 4.28
C GLU A 207 -13.24 11.69 5.34
N ILE A 208 -12.45 12.74 5.57
CA ILE A 208 -11.46 12.76 6.65
C ILE A 208 -12.07 13.41 7.88
N LEU A 209 -12.22 12.61 8.93
CA LEU A 209 -12.79 13.09 10.18
C LEU A 209 -11.72 13.83 11.00
N PRO A 210 -12.10 14.93 11.68
CA PRO A 210 -11.16 15.72 12.46
C PRO A 210 -10.49 14.88 13.54
N TYR A 211 -9.20 15.15 13.72
CA TYR A 211 -8.46 14.69 14.88
C TYR A 211 -8.70 15.66 16.02
N GLN A 212 -9.55 15.27 16.97
CA GLN A 212 -9.53 15.89 18.29
C GLN A 212 -8.43 15.18 19.08
N PRO A 213 -7.30 15.84 19.42
CA PRO A 213 -6.44 15.31 20.46
C PRO A 213 -7.30 15.17 21.70
N GLU A 214 -7.39 13.96 22.26
CA GLU A 214 -7.96 13.79 23.59
C GLU A 214 -7.20 14.75 24.50
N GLN A 215 -7.89 15.77 25.02
CA GLN A 215 -7.36 16.56 26.11
C GLN A 215 -7.03 15.56 27.21
N THR A 216 -5.74 15.34 27.47
CA THR A 216 -5.30 14.69 28.69
C THR A 216 -5.81 15.59 29.82
N GLN A 217 -7.00 15.30 30.35
CA GLN A 217 -7.44 15.93 31.57
C GLN A 217 -6.48 15.43 32.65
N PRO A 218 -5.73 16.31 33.34
CA PRO A 218 -5.08 15.90 34.56
C PRO A 218 -6.18 15.45 35.54
N GLU A 219 -6.02 14.28 36.14
CA GLU A 219 -6.81 13.88 37.31
C GLU A 219 -6.57 14.90 38.41
N THR A 220 -7.48 15.86 38.55
CA THR A 220 -7.69 16.58 39.81
C THR A 220 -9.17 16.83 40.01
N ASP A 221 -9.59 16.46 41.21
CA ASP A 221 -10.88 16.67 41.83
C ASP A 221 -11.25 18.16 41.91
N ASP A 222 -12.55 18.40 42.03
CA ASP A 222 -13.22 19.62 42.44
C ASP A 222 -13.50 20.77 41.44
N SER A 223 -14.81 20.96 41.30
CA SER A 223 -15.54 22.24 41.24
C SER A 223 -15.77 22.94 39.90
N HIS A 224 -17.07 23.10 39.64
CA HIS A 224 -17.73 23.92 38.63
C HIS A 224 -17.07 25.28 38.35
N SER A 225 -16.84 25.59 37.08
CA SER A 225 -17.05 26.93 36.53
C SER A 225 -17.21 26.87 35.01
N ASP A 226 -18.39 27.28 34.55
CA ASP A 226 -18.70 27.62 33.16
C ASP A 226 -17.90 28.84 32.68
N ILE A 227 -17.74 28.88 31.35
CA ILE A 227 -17.53 30.02 30.43
C ILE A 227 -16.09 30.36 29.94
N SER A 228 -15.92 30.01 28.66
CA SER A 228 -15.26 30.76 27.58
C SER A 228 -13.77 31.07 27.67
N SER A 229 -12.99 30.31 26.89
CA SER A 229 -11.92 30.87 26.07
C SER A 229 -12.00 30.26 24.67
N ASP A 230 -12.73 30.99 23.84
CA ASP A 230 -12.87 30.88 22.40
C ASP A 230 -11.49 31.02 21.74
N THR A 231 -10.86 29.90 21.36
CA THR A 231 -9.78 29.88 20.37
C THR A 231 -9.68 28.48 19.75
N SER A 232 -10.04 28.38 18.46
CA SER A 232 -9.77 27.29 17.49
C SER A 232 -10.91 26.39 16.99
N ILE A 233 -12.19 26.73 17.19
CA ILE A 233 -13.30 25.94 16.60
C ILE A 233 -13.84 26.51 15.26
N SER A 234 -13.46 27.72 14.85
CA SER A 234 -14.10 28.39 13.68
C SER A 234 -13.30 28.43 12.37
N THR A 235 -12.13 27.80 12.25
CA THR A 235 -11.33 27.82 10.99
C THR A 235 -11.04 26.44 10.38
N VAL A 236 -11.59 25.36 10.95
CA VAL A 236 -11.29 23.98 10.52
C VAL A 236 -12.17 23.51 9.35
N ASP A 237 -13.21 24.27 8.99
CA ASP A 237 -14.27 23.81 8.08
C ASP A 237 -14.11 24.27 6.62
N SER A 238 -13.04 24.98 6.28
CA SER A 238 -12.76 25.40 4.89
C SER A 238 -11.87 24.42 4.12
N LYS A 239 -11.27 23.43 4.79
CA LYS A 239 -10.30 22.52 4.16
C LYS A 239 -11.00 21.39 3.43
N THR A 240 -10.54 21.11 2.22
CA THR A 240 -11.03 19.97 1.43
C THR A 240 -10.60 18.64 2.07
N ASP A 241 -11.29 17.54 1.77
CA ASP A 241 -10.92 16.22 2.28
C ASP A 241 -9.51 15.80 1.86
N SER A 242 -9.07 16.23 0.67
CA SER A 242 -7.71 16.02 0.18
C SER A 242 -6.65 16.74 1.02
N GLU A 243 -6.89 18.01 1.41
CA GLU A 243 -5.98 18.74 2.30
C GLU A 243 -5.96 18.14 3.72
N LYS A 244 -7.13 17.73 4.22
CA LYS A 244 -7.25 17.01 5.49
C LYS A 244 -6.47 15.69 5.43
N LEU A 245 -6.49 14.99 4.30
CA LEU A 245 -5.73 13.75 4.09
C LEU A 245 -4.22 14.00 4.15
N HIS A 246 -3.71 15.05 3.50
CA HIS A 246 -2.29 15.44 3.59
C HIS A 246 -1.86 15.66 5.04
N GLN A 247 -2.64 16.44 5.80
CA GLN A 247 -2.35 16.72 7.21
C GLN A 247 -2.42 15.45 8.06
N ALA A 248 -3.46 14.63 7.88
CA ALA A 248 -3.62 13.38 8.63
C ALA A 248 -2.52 12.35 8.33
N PHE A 249 -2.06 12.30 7.07
CA PHE A 249 -0.96 11.46 6.63
C PHE A 249 0.36 11.87 7.29
N GLN A 250 0.69 13.17 7.27
CA GLN A 250 1.86 13.73 7.95
C GLN A 250 1.81 13.51 9.47
N ASN A 251 0.61 13.62 10.06
CA ASN A 251 0.36 13.32 11.47
C ASN A 251 0.37 11.82 11.80
N ARG A 252 0.64 10.94 10.82
CA ARG A 252 0.77 9.48 10.99
C ARG A 252 -0.49 8.80 11.52
N LYS A 253 -1.64 9.48 11.47
CA LYS A 253 -2.93 8.99 11.96
C LYS A 253 -4.05 9.57 11.11
N ILE A 254 -4.71 8.71 10.35
CA ILE A 254 -5.80 9.06 9.45
C ILE A 254 -7.08 8.44 10.01
N ARG A 255 -8.07 9.28 10.34
CA ARG A 255 -9.43 8.84 10.68
C ARG A 255 -10.28 9.03 9.43
N LEU A 256 -10.68 7.92 8.84
CA LEU A 256 -11.20 7.85 7.48
C LEU A 256 -12.60 7.25 7.50
N ARG A 257 -13.58 7.97 6.99
CA ARG A 257 -14.91 7.44 6.70
C ARG A 257 -15.00 7.13 5.20
N LEU A 258 -15.49 5.94 4.88
CA LEU A 258 -15.63 5.48 3.50
C LEU A 258 -17.11 5.37 3.12
N HIS A 259 -17.51 6.12 2.11
CA HIS A 259 -18.84 6.09 1.51
C HIS A 259 -18.81 5.18 0.28
N GLY A 260 -18.70 3.87 0.54
CA GLY A 260 -18.62 2.85 -0.48
C GLY A 260 -19.97 2.33 -0.97
N THR A 261 -19.93 1.53 -2.02
CA THR A 261 -21.10 0.78 -2.51
C THR A 261 -21.35 -0.46 -1.66
N LYS A 262 -20.27 -1.13 -1.21
CA LYS A 262 -20.33 -2.38 -0.44
C LYS A 262 -20.20 -2.17 1.06
N LEU A 263 -19.34 -1.24 1.48
CA LEU A 263 -19.15 -0.91 2.89
C LEU A 263 -20.43 -0.32 3.49
N PRO A 264 -20.74 -0.62 4.76
CA PRO A 264 -21.95 -0.12 5.41
C PRO A 264 -21.89 1.39 5.62
N GLN A 265 -23.06 1.99 5.79
CA GLN A 265 -23.18 3.41 6.11
C GLN A 265 -22.37 3.77 7.37
N ASN A 266 -21.70 4.93 7.34
CA ASN A 266 -20.84 5.44 8.41
C ASN A 266 -19.61 4.57 8.73
N TYR A 267 -19.25 3.61 7.87
CA TYR A 267 -18.05 2.80 8.05
C TYR A 267 -16.80 3.67 8.18
N THR A 268 -16.22 3.66 9.37
CA THR A 268 -15.08 4.52 9.72
C THR A 268 -13.92 3.67 10.24
N ILE A 269 -12.73 3.89 9.70
CA ILE A 269 -11.48 3.25 10.12
C ILE A 269 -10.45 4.28 10.56
N ILE A 270 -9.47 3.80 11.33
CA ILE A 270 -8.29 4.57 11.70
C ILE A 270 -7.07 3.85 11.12
N LEU A 271 -6.31 4.53 10.27
CA LEU A 271 -4.97 4.12 9.87
C LEU A 271 -3.95 4.80 10.78
N ARG A 272 -3.06 4.03 11.40
CA ARG A 272 -1.97 4.55 12.24
C ARG A 272 -0.64 3.98 11.80
N LEU A 273 0.35 4.83 11.56
CA LEU A 273 1.71 4.38 11.29
C LEU A 273 2.28 3.70 12.55
N ASP A 274 2.99 2.60 12.36
CA ASP A 274 3.68 1.91 13.45
C ASP A 274 4.79 2.82 14.03
N LYS A 275 4.68 3.16 15.32
CA LYS A 275 5.69 3.97 16.02
C LYS A 275 6.99 3.20 16.28
N ASN A 276 6.93 1.87 16.29
CA ASN A 276 8.02 1.00 16.74
C ASN A 276 8.89 0.48 15.60
N ILE A 277 8.56 0.82 14.35
CA ILE A 277 9.36 0.48 13.17
C ILE A 277 9.72 1.80 12.50
N ASP A 278 10.65 2.50 13.12
CA ASP A 278 11.64 3.21 12.33
C ASP A 278 12.35 2.15 11.47
N PHE A 279 12.34 2.30 10.15
CA PHE A 279 13.09 1.45 9.20
C PHE A 279 14.61 1.46 9.46
N ARG A 280 15.06 2.27 10.44
CA ARG A 280 16.40 2.45 11.00
C ARG A 280 17.12 1.17 11.45
N ARG A 281 16.46 0.01 11.48
CA ARG A 281 17.19 -1.27 11.51
C ARG A 281 16.98 -1.97 10.19
N ASN A 282 18.02 -1.87 9.34
CA ASN A 282 18.36 -2.93 8.39
C ASN A 282 17.98 -4.28 9.04
N PRO A 283 17.27 -5.19 8.34
CA PRO A 283 17.04 -6.53 8.88
C PRO A 283 18.42 -7.14 9.05
N THR A 284 18.96 -7.03 10.27
CA THR A 284 20.23 -7.61 10.64
C THR A 284 20.01 -9.07 10.32
N THR A 285 20.77 -9.57 9.35
CA THR A 285 20.71 -10.97 8.91
C THR A 285 20.41 -11.83 10.13
N PRO A 286 19.35 -12.65 10.13
CA PRO A 286 18.95 -13.38 11.33
C PRO A 286 20.19 -14.14 11.78
N ARG A 287 20.79 -13.64 12.88
CA ARG A 287 22.04 -14.17 13.41
C ARG A 287 21.68 -15.60 13.74
N LYS A 288 22.15 -16.56 12.91
CA LYS A 288 21.83 -17.98 13.02
C LYS A 288 21.87 -18.29 14.50
N ARG A 289 20.70 -18.54 15.09
CA ARG A 289 20.59 -18.83 16.51
C ARG A 289 21.33 -20.14 16.66
N ARG A 290 22.61 -20.05 17.04
CA ARG A 290 23.51 -21.18 17.27
C ARG A 290 22.70 -22.08 18.18
N ARG A 291 22.33 -23.27 17.68
CA ARG A 291 21.70 -24.31 18.53
C ARG A 291 22.59 -24.37 19.76
N ARG A 292 22.04 -23.98 20.92
CA ARG A 292 22.67 -24.28 22.20
C ARG A 292 22.74 -25.79 22.23
N THR A 293 23.92 -26.32 21.94
CA THR A 293 24.27 -27.69 22.29
C THR A 293 24.06 -27.77 23.80
N ILE A 294 23.03 -28.52 24.19
CA ILE A 294 22.76 -28.84 25.58
C ILE A 294 24.01 -29.56 26.09
N PRO A 295 24.68 -29.08 27.15
CA PRO A 295 25.77 -29.83 27.76
C PRO A 295 25.17 -31.10 28.36
N ASN A 296 25.63 -32.25 27.86
CA ASN A 296 25.29 -33.56 28.39
C ASN A 296 25.65 -33.62 29.88
N LEU A 297 24.64 -33.57 30.74
CA LEU A 297 24.77 -33.88 32.16
C LEU A 297 24.99 -35.39 32.29
N LYS A 298 26.15 -35.72 32.84
CA LYS A 298 26.61 -37.07 33.15
C LYS A 298 25.57 -37.79 34.01
N ARG A 299 25.03 -38.90 33.48
CA ARG A 299 24.37 -39.96 34.25
C ARG A 299 25.45 -40.96 34.66
N GLY A 300 25.44 -41.38 35.91
CA GLY A 300 26.06 -42.63 36.36
C GLY A 300 25.14 -43.34 37.35
N PRO A 301 25.45 -44.57 37.78
CA PRO A 301 26.08 -45.66 37.05
C PRO A 301 25.07 -46.81 36.82
N SER A 302 25.30 -47.62 35.80
CA SER A 302 24.64 -48.93 35.66
C SER A 302 25.73 -49.99 35.48
N THR A 303 25.58 -51.04 36.26
CA THR A 303 26.49 -52.15 36.52
C THR A 303 26.64 -53.10 35.33
N SER A 304 27.88 -53.61 35.15
CA SER A 304 28.29 -54.92 34.54
C SER A 304 27.81 -55.23 33.10
N SER A 305 28.59 -55.69 32.13
CA SER A 305 29.72 -56.65 32.14
C SER A 305 30.32 -56.77 30.72
N SER A 306 31.62 -57.12 30.64
CA SER A 306 32.37 -57.86 29.60
C SER A 306 32.33 -57.35 28.13
N ASP A 307 33.37 -57.34 27.29
CA ASP A 307 34.65 -58.05 27.26
C ASP A 307 35.61 -57.38 26.22
N SER A 308 36.93 -57.49 26.45
CA SER A 308 38.07 -57.55 25.50
C SER A 308 38.48 -56.39 24.54
N SER A 309 39.55 -55.66 24.95
CA SER A 309 40.84 -55.22 24.34
C SER A 309 41.22 -55.49 22.84
N PRO A 310 42.34 -54.91 22.28
CA PRO A 310 42.84 -53.51 22.22
C PRO A 310 43.47 -53.14 20.80
N PRO A 311 44.49 -52.25 20.59
CA PRO A 311 44.52 -51.16 19.58
C PRO A 311 45.63 -51.38 18.49
N PRO A 312 46.27 -50.41 17.73
CA PRO A 312 47.00 -49.22 18.24
C PRO A 312 47.19 -47.98 17.31
N SER A 313 47.76 -46.91 17.90
CA SER A 313 48.83 -46.03 17.36
C SER A 313 48.53 -45.02 16.22
N LYS A 314 49.08 -43.78 16.17
CA LYS A 314 50.19 -43.13 16.90
C LYS A 314 50.25 -41.63 16.54
N SER A 315 50.72 -40.81 17.50
CA SER A 315 51.70 -39.68 17.42
C SER A 315 51.52 -38.59 16.34
N ASP A 316 51.86 -37.31 16.51
CA ASP A 316 52.65 -36.61 17.52
C ASP A 316 52.48 -35.08 17.32
N SER A 317 52.64 -34.32 18.42
CA SER A 317 53.47 -33.09 18.60
C SER A 317 53.42 -31.98 17.52
N THR A 318 53.41 -30.67 17.80
CA THR A 318 54.00 -29.84 18.87
C THR A 318 53.49 -28.40 18.61
N GLY A 319 53.17 -27.59 19.62
CA GLY A 319 54.10 -26.55 20.07
C GLY A 319 53.41 -25.18 20.23
N THR A 320 53.19 -24.77 21.47
CA THR A 320 52.93 -23.38 21.94
C THR A 320 54.27 -22.60 21.90
N PRO A 321 54.36 -21.25 22.02
CA PRO A 321 53.80 -20.46 23.14
C PRO A 321 53.24 -19.06 22.80
N ALA A 322 52.36 -18.57 23.68
CA ALA A 322 52.07 -17.14 23.89
C ALA A 322 53.27 -16.46 24.61
N PRO A 323 53.39 -15.11 24.67
CA PRO A 323 52.60 -14.26 25.58
C PRO A 323 52.29 -12.87 24.94
N GLY A 324 51.54 -11.93 25.50
CA GLY A 324 51.05 -11.75 26.84
C GLY A 324 50.05 -10.59 26.90
N VAL A 325 49.57 -10.38 28.11
CA VAL A 325 48.41 -9.62 28.55
C VAL A 325 48.75 -8.14 28.66
N SER A 326 47.80 -7.26 28.34
CA SER A 326 47.68 -5.92 28.96
C SER A 326 46.23 -5.45 28.89
N ASP A 327 45.53 -5.66 30.00
CA ASP A 327 44.35 -4.89 30.40
C ASP A 327 44.81 -3.48 30.80
N GLN A 328 44.27 -2.45 30.16
CA GLN A 328 44.18 -1.13 30.74
C GLN A 328 42.77 -0.58 30.48
N THR A 329 41.95 -0.66 31.51
CA THR A 329 40.89 0.28 31.83
C THR A 329 41.43 1.70 31.92
N LEU A 330 40.70 2.65 31.31
CA LEU A 330 40.57 4.11 31.50
C LEU A 330 40.10 4.63 30.12
N SER A 331 39.11 5.49 29.92
CA SER A 331 38.35 6.39 30.77
C SER A 331 37.19 6.89 29.90
N ALA A 332 36.07 7.23 30.54
CA ALA A 332 34.94 7.89 29.91
C ALA A 332 35.39 9.17 29.16
N SER A 333 35.08 9.25 27.88
CA SER A 333 34.99 10.51 27.14
C SER A 333 33.55 10.63 26.66
N GLU A 334 32.79 11.46 27.37
CA GLU A 334 31.56 12.04 26.87
C GLU A 334 31.85 12.73 25.53
N THR A 335 31.11 12.37 24.49
CA THR A 335 31.01 13.18 23.29
C THR A 335 29.51 13.36 23.00
N PRO A 336 29.02 14.60 23.00
CA PRO A 336 27.60 14.91 22.90
C PRO A 336 27.11 14.68 21.48
N GLY A 337 25.86 14.21 21.38
CA GLY A 337 25.23 13.83 20.14
C GLY A 337 25.15 14.94 19.10
N ARG A 338 25.63 14.63 17.90
CA ARG A 338 25.22 15.21 16.62
C ARG A 338 25.79 14.31 15.51
N GLU A 339 25.15 14.32 14.34
CA GLU A 339 25.56 13.60 13.10
C GLU A 339 24.91 12.23 12.83
N HIS A 340 23.60 12.08 13.09
CA HIS A 340 22.81 10.96 12.54
C HIS A 340 21.48 11.39 11.90
N SER A 341 21.29 12.67 11.54
CA SER A 341 20.06 13.13 10.85
C SER A 341 20.16 13.11 9.33
N ASP A 342 21.29 13.53 8.77
CA ASP A 342 21.31 13.98 7.38
C ASP A 342 21.26 12.81 6.39
N GLU A 343 21.97 11.71 6.67
CA GLU A 343 21.96 10.52 5.80
C GLU A 343 20.60 9.78 5.78
N GLU A 344 19.79 9.91 6.83
CA GLU A 344 18.50 9.20 6.95
C GLU A 344 17.37 9.96 6.24
N ASP A 345 17.36 11.29 6.38
CA ASP A 345 16.45 12.15 5.63
C ASP A 345 16.74 12.06 4.11
N ASP A 346 18.01 11.92 3.72
CA ASP A 346 18.44 11.73 2.32
C ASP A 346 17.88 10.44 1.69
N ILE A 347 17.89 9.31 2.41
CA ILE A 347 17.35 8.03 1.89
C ILE A 347 15.83 8.13 1.71
N ASP A 348 15.15 8.72 2.69
CA ASP A 348 13.71 8.91 2.69
C ASP A 348 13.28 9.86 1.56
N GLU A 349 14.04 10.94 1.34
CA GLU A 349 13.87 11.89 0.25
C GLU A 349 14.10 11.22 -1.11
N HIS A 350 15.15 10.42 -1.25
CA HIS A 350 15.40 9.64 -2.48
C HIS A 350 14.29 8.61 -2.76
N ILE A 351 13.75 7.97 -1.72
CA ILE A 351 12.59 7.08 -1.88
C ILE A 351 11.38 7.90 -2.31
N ARG A 352 11.07 9.03 -1.66
CA ARG A 352 9.91 9.89 -2.01
C ARG A 352 9.97 10.34 -3.46
N ALA A 353 11.15 10.74 -3.95
CA ALA A 353 11.37 11.17 -5.32
C ALA A 353 11.03 10.08 -6.35
N ASN A 354 11.20 8.80 -5.98
CA ASN A 354 11.00 7.66 -6.87
C ASN A 354 9.77 6.80 -6.51
N ASN A 355 8.96 7.21 -5.51
CA ASN A 355 7.86 6.43 -4.96
C ASN A 355 6.51 6.70 -5.67
N ALA A 356 6.53 6.79 -6.99
CA ALA A 356 5.35 7.00 -7.81
C ALA A 356 5.38 6.12 -9.06
N TYR A 357 4.21 5.62 -9.48
CA TYR A 357 4.05 5.02 -10.80
C TYR A 357 4.19 6.07 -11.90
N PRO A 358 4.58 5.67 -13.13
CA PRO A 358 4.58 6.57 -14.28
C PRO A 358 3.21 7.26 -14.46
N GLY A 359 3.21 8.60 -14.46
CA GLY A 359 1.99 9.41 -14.53
C GLY A 359 1.40 9.83 -13.18
N ALA A 360 2.00 9.45 -12.05
CA ALA A 360 1.64 9.92 -10.72
C ALA A 360 2.71 10.85 -10.12
N VAL A 361 2.29 11.70 -9.19
CA VAL A 361 3.12 12.67 -8.48
C VAL A 361 2.98 12.44 -6.97
N ASN A 362 4.09 12.20 -6.29
CA ASN A 362 4.12 11.96 -4.85
C ASN A 362 4.18 13.27 -4.05
N SER A 363 3.14 14.12 -4.12
CA SER A 363 3.07 15.37 -3.35
C SER A 363 2.74 15.17 -1.86
N ILE A 364 2.20 14.00 -1.49
CA ILE A 364 1.82 13.68 -0.11
C ILE A 364 2.98 13.21 0.78
N GLY A 365 4.14 12.91 0.17
CA GLY A 365 5.34 12.44 0.90
C GLY A 365 5.27 10.97 1.31
N SER A 366 4.60 10.13 0.50
CA SER A 366 4.52 8.69 0.72
C SER A 366 5.90 8.03 0.55
N VAL A 367 6.16 7.01 1.36
CA VAL A 367 7.33 6.14 1.32
C VAL A 367 6.83 4.70 1.38
N HIS A 368 6.92 3.98 0.24
CA HIS A 368 6.47 2.59 0.16
C HIS A 368 7.13 1.69 1.22
N GLN A 369 6.44 0.61 1.54
CA GLN A 369 6.78 -0.42 2.53
C GLN A 369 6.64 -0.01 4.00
N ARG A 370 6.24 1.24 4.30
CA ARG A 370 5.88 1.65 5.66
C ARG A 370 4.75 0.81 6.25
N ARG A 371 4.90 0.42 7.51
CA ARG A 371 3.90 -0.41 8.21
C ARG A 371 2.88 0.47 8.92
N TRP A 372 1.63 0.25 8.58
CA TRP A 372 0.45 0.86 9.19
C TRP A 372 -0.42 -0.20 9.87
N PHE A 373 -1.27 0.25 10.78
CA PHE A 373 -2.33 -0.54 11.38
C PHE A 373 -3.69 0.08 11.05
N VAL A 374 -4.61 -0.75 10.56
CA VAL A 374 -5.99 -0.37 10.32
C VAL A 374 -6.85 -0.94 11.44
N THR A 375 -7.69 -0.09 12.03
CA THR A 375 -8.66 -0.47 13.07
C THR A 375 -10.02 0.12 12.76
N LEU A 376 -11.10 -0.59 13.10
CA LEU A 376 -12.45 -0.03 13.06
C LEU A 376 -12.60 1.08 14.12
N ASP A 377 -13.00 2.28 13.69
CA ASP A 377 -13.42 3.35 14.59
C ASP A 377 -14.88 3.09 14.99
N ARG A 378 -15.05 2.41 16.11
CA ARG A 378 -16.36 1.90 16.53
C ARG A 378 -17.33 3.03 16.88
N VAL A 379 -16.84 4.08 17.53
CA VAL A 379 -17.67 5.22 17.94
C VAL A 379 -18.16 5.97 16.71
N ASN A 380 -17.25 6.33 15.79
CA ASN A 380 -17.63 7.04 14.56
C ASN A 380 -18.39 6.18 13.55
N SER A 381 -18.35 4.85 13.73
CA SER A 381 -19.21 3.90 13.02
C SER A 381 -20.59 3.73 13.66
N GLY A 382 -20.88 4.39 14.80
CA GLY A 382 -22.18 4.38 15.47
C GLY A 382 -22.37 3.28 16.51
N PHE A 383 -21.30 2.58 16.93
CA PHE A 383 -21.36 1.61 18.02
C PHE A 383 -21.15 2.28 19.38
N VAL A 384 -21.80 1.74 20.40
CA VAL A 384 -21.64 2.18 21.80
C VAL A 384 -21.04 1.04 22.62
N ALA A 385 -20.15 1.40 23.55
CA ALA A 385 -19.56 0.46 24.48
C ALA A 385 -20.51 0.21 25.65
N GLU A 386 -20.87 -1.05 25.86
CA GLU A 386 -21.59 -1.52 27.04
C GLU A 386 -20.66 -2.32 27.94
N ALA A 387 -20.92 -2.28 29.25
CA ALA A 387 -20.26 -3.17 30.19
C ALA A 387 -20.68 -4.62 29.88
N GLY A 388 -19.72 -5.45 29.45
CA GLY A 388 -19.98 -6.86 29.22
C GLY A 388 -20.13 -7.62 30.54
N SER A 389 -20.81 -8.78 30.48
CA SER A 389 -21.09 -9.63 31.65
C SER A 389 -19.86 -10.35 32.25
N GLY A 390 -18.63 -9.92 31.93
CA GLY A 390 -17.40 -10.51 32.45
C GLY A 390 -16.36 -9.44 32.79
N PRO A 391 -15.40 -9.76 33.68
CA PRO A 391 -14.43 -8.79 34.17
C PRO A 391 -13.62 -8.19 33.00
N GLY A 392 -13.72 -6.87 32.85
CA GLY A 392 -12.89 -6.07 31.93
C GLY A 392 -13.26 -6.09 30.44
N ARG A 393 -14.37 -6.72 30.02
CA ARG A 393 -14.74 -6.76 28.60
C ARG A 393 -15.85 -5.76 28.27
N LYS A 394 -15.47 -4.62 27.68
CA LYS A 394 -16.40 -3.73 26.97
C LYS A 394 -16.92 -4.45 25.72
N ARG A 395 -18.24 -4.57 25.57
CA ARG A 395 -18.88 -5.10 24.35
C ARG A 395 -19.38 -3.92 23.52
N TRP A 396 -19.16 -3.95 22.21
CA TRP A 396 -19.64 -2.91 21.31
C TRP A 396 -20.94 -3.36 20.67
N VAL A 397 -21.98 -2.56 20.84
CA VAL A 397 -23.33 -2.86 20.35
C VAL A 397 -23.88 -1.72 19.51
N ARG A 398 -24.90 -2.05 18.71
CA ARG A 398 -25.69 -1.09 17.93
C ARG A 398 -26.66 -0.39 18.88
N LYS A 399 -26.89 0.92 18.71
CA LYS A 399 -27.77 1.71 19.57
C LYS A 399 -28.84 2.42 18.75
N TRP A 400 -30.08 2.40 19.24
CA TRP A 400 -31.15 3.20 18.67
C TRP A 400 -30.91 4.68 18.94
N ASP A 401 -30.92 5.50 17.90
CA ASP A 401 -30.87 6.95 18.01
C ASP A 401 -32.29 7.53 17.97
N PRO A 402 -32.81 8.08 19.08
CA PRO A 402 -34.13 8.69 19.13
C PRO A 402 -34.28 9.89 18.20
N GLY A 403 -33.19 10.61 17.90
CA GLY A 403 -33.25 11.83 17.08
C GLY A 403 -33.45 11.53 15.59
N THR A 404 -32.77 10.49 15.08
CA THR A 404 -32.91 10.07 13.67
C THR A 404 -33.91 8.95 13.45
N GLY A 405 -34.38 8.29 14.53
CA GLY A 405 -35.24 7.11 14.45
C GLY A 405 -34.56 5.93 13.74
N ARG A 406 -33.23 5.83 13.83
CA ARG A 406 -32.44 4.79 13.15
C ARG A 406 -31.56 4.04 14.14
N LEU A 407 -31.33 2.76 13.85
CA LEU A 407 -30.36 1.94 14.57
C LEU A 407 -28.94 2.26 14.08
N LEU A 408 -28.14 2.93 14.92
CA LEU A 408 -26.74 3.25 14.64
C LEU A 408 -25.86 2.00 14.66
N GLY A 409 -24.74 2.07 13.95
CA GLY A 409 -23.89 0.91 13.72
C GLY A 409 -24.48 -0.04 12.68
N PHE A 410 -23.65 -0.97 12.24
CA PHE A 410 -24.00 -1.93 11.20
C PHE A 410 -23.87 -3.37 11.68
N GLU A 411 -24.52 -4.29 10.97
CA GLU A 411 -24.32 -5.72 11.19
C GLU A 411 -22.87 -6.11 10.88
N PRO A 412 -22.19 -6.91 11.75
CA PRO A 412 -20.83 -7.34 11.49
C PRO A 412 -20.69 -7.99 10.13
N PHE A 413 -19.69 -7.56 9.35
CA PHE A 413 -19.35 -8.18 8.07
C PHE A 413 -17.92 -8.70 8.08
N TYR A 414 -17.63 -9.57 7.13
CA TYR A 414 -16.34 -10.26 7.03
C TYR A 414 -15.85 -10.27 5.60
N VAL A 415 -14.57 -10.00 5.43
CA VAL A 415 -13.88 -10.14 4.16
C VAL A 415 -13.40 -11.58 4.01
N ARG A 416 -14.02 -12.32 3.10
CA ARG A 416 -13.92 -13.79 2.97
C ARG A 416 -12.89 -14.28 1.96
N GLY A 417 -12.33 -13.39 1.15
CA GLY A 417 -11.25 -13.69 0.21
C GLY A 417 -11.72 -13.98 -1.22
N PRO A 418 -10.77 -14.29 -2.13
CA PRO A 418 -11.01 -14.32 -3.57
C PRO A 418 -12.07 -15.31 -4.07
N GLU A 419 -12.35 -16.35 -3.28
CA GLU A 419 -13.32 -17.38 -3.64
C GLU A 419 -14.79 -16.96 -3.45
N VAL A 420 -15.02 -15.92 -2.66
CA VAL A 420 -16.36 -15.47 -2.25
C VAL A 420 -16.62 -14.02 -2.65
N GLU A 421 -15.60 -13.18 -2.60
CA GLU A 421 -15.74 -11.75 -2.83
C GLU A 421 -15.77 -11.40 -4.31
N SER A 422 -16.80 -10.65 -4.73
CA SER A 422 -17.00 -10.20 -6.11
C SER A 422 -16.79 -8.70 -6.27
N SER A 423 -16.52 -8.27 -7.50
CA SER A 423 -16.47 -6.87 -7.90
C SER A 423 -17.81 -6.17 -7.67
N VAL A 424 -17.82 -4.93 -7.17
CA VAL A 424 -19.06 -4.12 -7.06
C VAL A 424 -19.53 -3.60 -8.41
N VAL A 425 -18.66 -3.56 -9.41
CA VAL A 425 -18.95 -3.03 -10.75
C VAL A 425 -19.45 -4.13 -11.67
N THR A 426 -18.72 -5.24 -11.77
CA THR A 426 -18.98 -6.31 -12.74
C THR A 426 -19.56 -7.58 -12.13
N ARG A 427 -19.52 -7.72 -10.80
CA ARG A 427 -19.86 -8.95 -10.06
C ARG A 427 -19.02 -10.17 -10.39
N ARG A 428 -17.92 -10.00 -11.13
CA ARG A 428 -16.93 -11.06 -11.34
C ARG A 428 -16.18 -11.35 -10.05
N LEU A 429 -15.88 -12.63 -9.83
CA LEU A 429 -14.89 -13.08 -8.86
C LEU A 429 -13.49 -12.97 -9.47
N GLY A 430 -12.44 -13.05 -8.66
CA GLY A 430 -11.05 -13.06 -9.17
C GLY A 430 -10.81 -14.17 -10.20
N ARG A 431 -11.37 -15.37 -9.96
CA ARG A 431 -11.33 -16.50 -10.90
C ARG A 431 -12.05 -16.24 -12.22
N ASP A 432 -13.11 -15.45 -12.21
CA ASP A 432 -13.83 -15.08 -13.43
C ASP A 432 -12.98 -14.13 -14.27
N VAL A 433 -12.29 -13.18 -13.63
CA VAL A 433 -11.36 -12.27 -14.31
C VAL A 433 -10.17 -13.03 -14.90
N LEU A 434 -9.57 -13.97 -14.16
CA LEU A 434 -8.51 -14.84 -14.70
C LEU A 434 -8.97 -15.57 -15.97
N LYS A 435 -10.18 -16.14 -15.93
CA LYS A 435 -10.76 -16.85 -17.07
C LYS A 435 -11.05 -15.92 -18.25
N ASP A 436 -11.66 -14.77 -18.01
CA ASP A 436 -12.03 -13.80 -19.04
C ASP A 436 -10.78 -13.19 -19.73
N GLU A 437 -9.65 -13.09 -19.02
CA GLU A 437 -8.36 -12.63 -19.54
C GLU A 437 -7.47 -13.78 -20.09
N GLY A 438 -7.98 -15.01 -20.14
CA GLY A 438 -7.27 -16.17 -20.69
C GLY A 438 -6.05 -16.61 -19.88
N VAL A 439 -6.01 -16.31 -18.57
CA VAL A 439 -4.90 -16.69 -17.70
C VAL A 439 -5.04 -18.15 -17.30
N GLU A 440 -4.20 -19.00 -17.88
CA GLU A 440 -4.12 -20.43 -17.56
C GLU A 440 -3.05 -20.72 -16.49
N GLY A 441 -3.25 -21.80 -15.73
CA GLY A 441 -2.24 -22.30 -14.80
C GLY A 441 -1.94 -21.40 -13.60
N PHE A 442 -2.78 -20.40 -13.31
CA PHE A 442 -2.62 -19.56 -12.12
C PHE A 442 -2.68 -20.39 -10.84
N VAL A 443 -1.66 -20.27 -10.00
CA VAL A 443 -1.58 -20.96 -8.70
C VAL A 443 -1.63 -19.91 -7.59
N PRO A 444 -2.74 -19.82 -6.83
CA PRO A 444 -2.85 -18.87 -5.75
C PRO A 444 -1.90 -19.22 -4.60
N ARG A 445 -1.41 -18.20 -3.90
CA ARG A 445 -0.60 -18.40 -2.71
C ARG A 445 -1.45 -19.05 -1.61
N ARG A 446 -1.01 -20.21 -1.13
CA ARG A 446 -1.69 -20.92 -0.03
C ARG A 446 -1.47 -20.26 1.32
N GLY A 447 -2.40 -20.53 2.26
CA GLY A 447 -2.26 -20.17 3.68
C GLY A 447 -2.95 -18.87 4.09
N TRP A 448 -3.52 -18.12 3.14
CA TRP A 448 -4.39 -17.00 3.47
C TRP A 448 -5.70 -17.50 4.10
N ARG A 449 -6.17 -16.83 5.15
CA ARG A 449 -7.43 -17.14 5.82
C ARG A 449 -8.15 -15.86 6.25
N ALA A 450 -9.44 -15.79 5.96
CA ALA A 450 -10.31 -14.72 6.42
C ALA A 450 -10.30 -14.64 7.95
N VAL A 451 -10.42 -13.42 8.48
CA VAL A 451 -10.59 -13.20 9.92
C VAL A 451 -12.07 -13.16 10.23
N LEU A 452 -12.58 -14.23 10.83
CA LEU A 452 -14.01 -14.42 11.16
C LEU A 452 -14.32 -14.35 12.66
N GLU A 453 -13.27 -14.20 13.48
CA GLU A 453 -13.34 -14.22 14.95
C GLU A 453 -13.42 -12.84 15.61
#